data_AF-A0A5D3D1B1-F1
#
_entry.id   AF-A0A5D3D1B1-F1
#
_cell.length_a   1.000
_cell.length_b   1.000
_cell.length_c   1.000
_cell.angle_alpha   90.00
_cell.angle_beta   90.00
_cell.angle_gamma   90.00
#
_symmetry.space_group_name_H-M   'P 1'
#
loop_
_entity.id
_entity.type
_entity.pdbx_description
1 polymer ?
#
loop_
_entity_poly.entity_id
_entity_poly.type
_entity_poly.pdbx_seq_one_letter_code
_entity_poly.pdbx_strand_id
1 'polypeptide(L)'
;MQILTNGKCKSAEHRVITNSSRARLSISAFHDPPKAVKISPAAELVSESSPVRYREVIYGDYTSSWYSNGPEGRRNLDAVKLYN
;
A
#
# COMPACT_ATOMS: atom_id res chain seq x y z
N MET A 1 3.37 -3.70 -1.94
CA MET A 1 3.27 -5.17 -1.71
C MET A 1 1.84 -5.73 -1.73
N GLN A 2 0.86 -5.20 -0.98
CA GLN A 2 -0.48 -5.81 -0.91
C GLN A 2 -1.16 -5.94 -2.29
N ILE A 3 -1.10 -4.91 -3.14
CA ILE A 3 -1.63 -4.96 -4.53
C ILE A 3 -0.95 -6.06 -5.34
N LEU A 4 0.39 -6.02 -5.42
CA LEU A 4 1.21 -6.97 -6.19
C LEU A 4 0.96 -8.43 -5.79
N THR A 5 0.74 -8.68 -4.50
CA THR A 5 0.55 -10.04 -3.96
C THR A 5 -0.90 -10.53 -4.03
N ASN A 6 -1.77 -9.81 -4.73
CA ASN A 6 -3.22 -10.00 -4.72
C ASN A 6 -3.81 -10.06 -3.29
N GLY A 7 -3.15 -9.40 -2.33
CA GLY A 7 -3.55 -9.34 -0.94
C GLY A 7 -3.18 -10.54 -0.08
N LYS A 8 -2.30 -11.43 -0.55
CA LYS A 8 -1.65 -12.45 0.29
C LYS A 8 -0.81 -11.81 1.39
N CYS A 9 -0.09 -10.72 1.08
CA CYS A 9 0.55 -9.88 2.09
C CYS A 9 -0.35 -8.70 2.45
N LYS A 10 -0.62 -8.50 3.75
CA LYS A 10 -1.39 -7.35 4.23
C LYS A 10 -0.48 -6.17 4.55
N SER A 11 -0.86 -4.98 4.11
CA SER A 11 -0.22 -3.73 4.49
C SER A 11 -0.53 -3.43 5.95
N ALA A 12 0.49 -3.14 6.74
CA ALA A 12 0.35 -2.87 8.17
C ALA A 12 0.08 -1.39 8.43
N GLU A 13 -1.01 -1.11 9.16
CA GLU A 13 -1.23 0.20 9.76
C GLU A 13 -0.40 0.32 11.03
N HIS A 14 0.39 1.38 11.14
CA HIS A 14 1.28 1.59 12.27
C HIS A 14 1.29 3.07 12.65
N ARG A 15 1.51 3.34 13.94
CA ARG A 15 1.64 4.69 14.49
C ARG A 15 2.78 4.71 15.49
N VAL A 16 3.40 5.88 15.65
CA VAL A 16 4.40 6.12 16.70
C VAL A 16 3.75 6.96 17.79
N ILE A 17 3.95 6.56 19.04
CA ILE A 17 3.47 7.29 20.22
C ILE A 17 4.66 8.03 20.85
N THR A 18 4.44 9.27 21.27
CA THR A 18 5.46 10.09 21.94
C THR A 18 5.69 9.60 23.37
N ASN A 19 6.88 9.91 23.90
CA ASN A 19 7.25 9.60 25.28
C ASN A 19 7.81 10.87 25.93
N SER A 20 7.33 11.22 27.13
CA SER A 20 7.71 12.45 27.83
C SER A 20 9.04 12.35 28.61
N SER A 21 9.51 11.14 28.89
CA SER A 21 10.69 10.90 29.74
C SER A 21 11.94 10.47 28.96
N ARG A 22 11.79 9.99 27.72
CA ARG A 22 12.91 9.46 26.93
C ARG A 22 12.75 9.74 25.45
N ALA A 23 13.81 10.30 24.84
CA ALA A 23 13.92 10.42 23.40
C ALA A 23 14.06 9.05 22.72
N ARG A 24 13.39 8.88 21.57
CA ARG A 24 13.47 7.68 20.73
C ARG A 24 13.85 8.08 19.31
N LEU A 25 14.85 7.41 18.75
CA LEU A 25 15.27 7.56 17.35
C LEU A 25 15.02 6.25 16.59
N SER A 26 14.54 6.36 15.34
CA SER A 26 14.44 5.24 14.41
C SER A 26 14.70 5.70 12.99
N ILE A 27 15.27 4.81 12.16
CA ILE A 27 15.52 5.04 10.74
C ILE A 27 14.62 4.10 9.95
N SER A 28 13.98 4.62 8.90
CA SER A 28 13.15 3.85 7.97
C SER A 28 13.69 3.96 6.55
N ALA A 29 13.79 2.83 5.86
CA ALA A 29 14.14 2.76 4.44
C ALA A 29 12.96 2.18 3.65
N PHE A 30 12.54 2.89 2.60
CA PHE A 30 11.42 2.50 1.73
C PHE A 30 11.95 2.01 0.38
N HIS A 31 11.45 0.87 -0.07
CA HIS A 31 11.82 0.26 -1.35
C HIS A 31 10.57 0.21 -2.23
N ASP A 32 10.49 1.19 -3.13
CA ASP A 32 9.27 1.50 -3.87
C ASP A 32 9.48 1.32 -5.38
N PRO A 33 8.42 0.99 -6.14
CA PRO A 33 8.45 1.08 -7.59
C PRO A 33 8.73 2.50 -8.11
N PRO A 34 9.25 2.66 -9.34
CA PRO A 34 9.31 3.96 -9.99
C PRO A 34 7.91 4.59 -10.14
N LYS A 35 7.81 5.91 -9.99
CA LYS A 35 6.52 6.62 -9.98
C LYS A 35 5.72 6.50 -11.29
N ALA A 36 6.40 6.37 -12.42
CA ALA A 36 5.76 6.24 -13.74
C ALA A 36 5.33 4.81 -14.09
N VAL A 37 5.65 3.81 -13.25
CA VAL A 37 5.34 2.41 -13.54
C VAL A 37 3.92 2.06 -13.09
N LYS A 38 3.25 1.26 -13.92
CA LYS A 38 1.98 0.64 -13.58
C LYS A 38 2.18 -0.57 -12.67
N ILE A 39 1.33 -0.71 -11.67
CA ILE A 39 1.30 -1.86 -10.78
C ILE A 39 -0.07 -2.52 -10.79
N SER A 40 -0.08 -3.85 -10.71
CA SER A 40 -1.26 -4.69 -10.66
C SER A 40 -0.92 -5.99 -9.90
N PRO A 41 -1.91 -6.82 -9.51
CA PRO A 41 -1.62 -8.14 -8.99
C PRO A 41 -0.75 -8.96 -9.95
N ALA A 42 0.30 -9.60 -9.44
CA ALA A 42 1.16 -10.48 -10.22
C ALA A 42 0.34 -11.64 -10.80
N ALA A 43 0.52 -11.93 -12.09
CA ALA A 43 -0.31 -12.89 -12.81
C ALA A 43 -0.27 -14.29 -12.18
N GLU A 44 0.89 -14.68 -11.64
CA GLU A 44 1.13 -15.95 -10.95
C GLU A 44 0.35 -16.09 -9.63
N LEU A 45 -0.22 -14.98 -9.13
CA LEU A 45 -0.99 -14.93 -7.89
C LEU A 45 -2.49 -14.74 -8.14
N VAL A 46 -2.92 -14.76 -9.41
CA VAL A 46 -4.33 -14.71 -9.84
C VAL A 46 -4.76 -16.09 -10.30
N SER A 47 -5.94 -16.54 -9.85
CA SER A 47 -6.55 -17.81 -10.27
C SER A 47 -8.07 -17.74 -10.10
N GLU A 48 -8.81 -18.77 -10.54
CA GLU A 48 -10.25 -18.86 -10.26
C GLU A 48 -10.58 -18.81 -8.76
N SER A 49 -9.73 -19.44 -7.93
CA SER A 49 -9.86 -19.42 -6.47
C SER A 49 -9.39 -18.12 -5.81
N SER A 50 -8.63 -17.30 -6.55
CA SER A 50 -8.10 -16.01 -6.08
C SER A 50 -8.14 -15.01 -7.24
N PRO A 51 -9.35 -14.51 -7.61
CA PRO A 51 -9.50 -13.59 -8.71
C PRO A 51 -8.79 -12.26 -8.42
N VAL A 52 -8.62 -11.42 -9.44
CA VAL A 52 -8.01 -10.10 -9.31
C VAL A 52 -8.76 -9.28 -8.26
N ARG A 53 -8.08 -8.84 -7.20
CA ARG A 53 -8.72 -8.06 -6.11
C ARG A 53 -8.48 -6.55 -6.21
N TYR A 54 -7.51 -6.14 -7.00
CA TYR A 54 -7.08 -4.74 -7.12
C TYR A 54 -6.94 -4.34 -8.58
N ARG A 55 -7.37 -3.13 -8.93
CA ARG A 55 -7.21 -2.57 -10.28
C ARG A 55 -5.76 -2.19 -10.57
N GLU A 56 -5.40 -2.18 -11.85
CA GLU A 56 -4.13 -1.61 -12.32
C GLU A 56 -4.11 -0.09 -12.06
N VAL A 57 -3.00 0.42 -11.55
CA VAL A 57 -2.79 1.86 -11.30
C VAL A 57 -1.36 2.27 -11.60
N ILE A 58 -1.15 3.54 -11.95
CA ILE A 58 0.19 4.14 -11.97
C ILE A 58 0.63 4.35 -10.51
N TYR A 59 1.83 3.89 -10.15
CA TYR A 59 2.30 3.92 -8.76
C TYR A 59 2.39 5.35 -8.20
N GLY A 60 2.82 6.31 -9.01
CA GLY A 60 2.85 7.72 -8.66
C GLY A 60 1.49 8.24 -8.22
N ASP A 61 0.46 8.01 -9.05
CA ASP A 61 -0.91 8.44 -8.78
C ASP A 61 -1.51 7.73 -7.55
N TYR A 62 -1.18 6.46 -7.35
CA TYR A 62 -1.60 5.71 -6.17
C TYR A 62 -1.03 6.31 -4.87
N THR A 63 0.23 6.78 -4.90
CA THR A 63 0.89 7.35 -3.73
C THR A 63 0.63 8.83 -3.51
N SER A 64 0.26 9.59 -4.55
CA SER A 64 0.08 11.05 -4.46
C SER A 64 -0.98 11.43 -3.42
N SER A 65 -2.10 10.69 -3.40
CA SER A 65 -3.20 10.93 -2.46
C SER A 65 -2.80 10.77 -0.99
N TRP A 66 -1.79 9.94 -0.69
CA TRP A 66 -1.24 9.79 0.65
C TRP A 66 -0.47 11.02 1.10
N TYR A 67 0.36 11.57 0.22
CA TYR A 67 1.17 12.75 0.52
C TYR A 67 0.34 14.03 0.61
N SER A 68 -0.74 14.13 -0.18
CA SER A 68 -1.60 15.32 -0.15
C SER A 68 -2.54 15.38 1.04
N ASN A 69 -3.07 14.23 1.50
CA ASN A 69 -4.15 14.20 2.50
C ASN A 69 -3.74 13.56 3.83
N GLY A 70 -2.51 13.07 3.94
CA GLY A 70 -2.03 12.34 5.11
C GLY A 70 -2.65 10.94 5.27
N PRO A 71 -2.24 10.24 6.34
CA PRO A 71 -2.70 8.88 6.60
C PRO A 71 -4.15 8.83 7.09
N GLU A 72 -5.08 8.37 6.25
CA GLU A 72 -6.42 7.93 6.70
C GLU A 72 -6.58 6.43 6.44
N GLY A 73 -6.20 5.65 7.46
CA GLY A 73 -6.33 4.21 7.47
C GLY A 73 -5.89 3.54 6.16
N ARG A 74 -6.82 2.87 5.49
CA ARG A 74 -6.60 2.12 4.23
C ARG A 74 -7.21 2.77 3.00
N ARG A 75 -7.58 4.06 3.05
CA ARG A 75 -8.31 4.77 1.98
C ARG A 75 -7.71 4.52 0.58
N ASN A 76 -6.40 4.61 0.43
CA ASN A 76 -5.73 4.42 -0.86
C ASN A 76 -5.87 2.98 -1.38
N LEU A 77 -5.72 1.99 -0.49
CA LEU A 77 -5.89 0.58 -0.83
C LEU A 77 -7.35 0.28 -1.17
N ASP A 78 -8.29 0.85 -0.43
CA ASP A 78 -9.72 0.65 -0.65
C ASP A 78 -10.18 1.27 -1.95
N ALA A 79 -9.66 2.44 -2.31
CA ALA A 79 -9.95 3.10 -3.58
C ALA A 79 -9.61 2.20 -4.79
N VAL A 80 -8.61 1.31 -4.67
CA VAL A 80 -8.16 0.45 -5.78
C VAL A 80 -8.66 -1.00 -5.68
N LYS A 81 -9.47 -1.34 -4.68
CA LYS A 81 -10.13 -2.66 -4.63
C LYS A 81 -11.23 -2.75 -5.69
N LEU A 82 -11.41 -3.95 -6.25
CA LEU A 82 -12.49 -4.23 -7.19
C LEU A 82 -13.78 -4.66 -6.49
N TYR A 83 -13.67 -5.29 -5.31
CA TYR A 83 -14.79 -5.79 -4.52
C TYR A 83 -14.52 -5.51 -3.04
N ASN A 84 -15.59 -5.39 -2.26
CA ASN A 84 -15.54 -5.07 -0.82
C ASN A 84 -15.01 -6.26 0.01
#